data_AF-A0A1Q3CRU7-F1
#
_entry.id   AF-A0A1Q3CRU7-F1
#
_cell.length_a   1.000
_cell.length_b   1.000
_cell.length_c   1.000
_cell.angle_alpha   90.00
_cell.angle_beta   90.00
_cell.angle_gamma   90.00
#
_symmetry.space_group_name_H-M   'P 1'
#
loop_
_entity.id
_entity.type
_entity.pdbx_description
1 polymer ?
#
loop_
_entity_poly.entity_id
_entity_poly.type
_entity_poly.pdbx_seq_one_letter_code
_entity_poly.pdbx_strand_id
1 'polypeptide(L)'
;EKLGGKPGLSKPILEFEDCIRDCEIEDIRQTGCFYTWSNKRSGMELISKKMDRVMGNWLWFQQVSHLQVHFHVPGISDHSPAGIQLHSHPPGLGKSFKFLNI
;
A
#
# COMPACT_ATOMS: atom_id res chain seq x y z
N GLU A 1 -3.40 -9.98 -6.27
CA GLU A 1 -2.87 -10.15 -7.65
C GLU A 1 -1.68 -11.11 -7.64
N LYS A 2 -1.49 -11.91 -8.71
CA LYS A 2 -0.49 -12.98 -8.73
C LYS A 2 0.10 -13.14 -10.14
N LEU A 3 1.41 -13.31 -10.22
CA LEU A 3 2.14 -13.73 -11.43
C LEU A 3 2.53 -15.21 -11.30
N GLY A 4 2.20 -16.01 -12.31
CA GLY A 4 2.42 -17.45 -12.32
C GLY A 4 1.43 -18.25 -11.46
N GLY A 5 1.47 -19.57 -11.57
CA GLY A 5 0.56 -20.49 -10.85
C GLY A 5 -0.94 -20.31 -11.15
N LYS A 6 -1.80 -21.05 -10.45
CA LYS A 6 -3.26 -20.96 -10.66
C LYS A 6 -3.85 -19.66 -10.07
N PRO A 7 -4.71 -18.93 -10.81
CA PRO A 7 -5.57 -17.89 -10.23
C PRO A 7 -6.70 -18.54 -9.42
N GLY A 8 -7.12 -17.90 -8.34
CA GLY A 8 -8.22 -18.39 -7.52
C GLY A 8 -8.79 -17.28 -6.66
N LEU A 9 -10.02 -16.89 -6.97
CA LEU A 9 -10.87 -16.18 -6.03
C LEU A 9 -11.30 -17.21 -4.99
N SER A 10 -11.01 -16.96 -3.71
CA SER A 10 -11.27 -17.90 -2.63
C SER A 10 -12.19 -17.26 -1.60
N LYS A 11 -12.99 -18.07 -0.91
CA LYS A 11 -13.86 -17.61 0.20
C LYS A 11 -13.11 -16.70 1.20
N PRO A 12 -11.87 -17.02 1.62
CA PRO A 12 -11.07 -16.13 2.48
C PRO A 12 -10.81 -14.72 1.90
N ILE A 13 -10.68 -14.57 0.58
CA ILE A 13 -10.50 -13.25 -0.04
C ILE A 13 -11.77 -12.41 0.13
N LEU A 14 -12.94 -13.01 -0.06
CA LEU A 14 -14.22 -12.32 0.12
C LEU A 14 -14.45 -11.91 1.58
N GLU A 15 -14.20 -12.81 2.53
CA GLU A 15 -14.30 -12.50 3.97
C GLU A 15 -13.32 -11.39 4.39
N PHE A 16 -12.14 -11.36 3.78
CA PHE A 16 -11.16 -10.29 4.02
C PHE A 16 -11.63 -8.95 3.44
N GLU A 17 -12.23 -8.94 2.25
CA GLU A 17 -12.81 -7.72 1.65
C GLU A 17 -13.98 -7.18 2.48
N ASP A 18 -14.84 -8.05 2.99
CA ASP A 18 -15.92 -7.67 3.90
C ASP A 18 -15.37 -7.05 5.19
N CYS A 19 -14.34 -7.66 5.80
CA CYS A 19 -13.67 -7.12 6.99
C CYS A 19 -13.07 -5.73 6.75
N ILE A 20 -12.42 -5.52 5.60
CA ILE A 20 -11.86 -4.21 5.22
C ILE A 20 -12.95 -3.16 5.12
N ARG A 21 -14.09 -3.51 4.49
CA ARG A 21 -15.23 -2.62 4.35
C ARG A 21 -15.83 -2.26 5.70
N ASP A 22 -16.03 -3.25 6.57
CA ASP A 22 -16.60 -3.06 7.91
C ASP A 22 -15.68 -2.23 8.82
N CYS A 23 -14.37 -2.28 8.58
CA CYS A 23 -13.37 -1.49 9.31
C CYS A 23 -13.18 -0.06 8.75
N GLU A 24 -13.82 0.28 7.63
CA GLU A 24 -13.68 1.59 6.94
C GLU A 24 -12.22 1.99 6.67
N ILE A 25 -11.41 1.01 6.25
CA ILE A 25 -10.00 1.23 5.86
C ILE A 25 -9.82 1.06 4.36
N GLU A 26 -8.90 1.83 3.80
CA GLU A 26 -8.56 1.80 2.38
C GLU A 26 -7.06 1.66 2.16
N ASP A 27 -6.66 1.14 1.00
CA ASP A 27 -5.25 1.06 0.63
C ASP A 27 -4.62 2.45 0.55
N ILE A 28 -3.50 2.61 1.26
CA ILE A 28 -2.65 3.78 1.08
C ILE A 28 -1.94 3.65 -0.26
N ARG A 29 -1.81 4.79 -0.98
CA ARG A 29 -1.12 4.85 -2.26
C ARG A 29 0.27 4.20 -2.14
N GLN A 30 0.55 3.22 -3.01
CA GLN A 30 1.82 2.49 -3.02
C GLN A 30 2.77 2.92 -4.15
N THR A 31 4.07 2.86 -3.88
CA THR A 31 5.16 2.94 -4.87
C THR A 31 6.20 1.84 -4.64
N GLY A 32 7.14 1.67 -5.57
CA GLY A 32 8.18 0.65 -5.47
C GLY A 32 7.72 -0.71 -6.01
N CYS A 33 8.08 -1.80 -5.33
CA CYS A 33 7.79 -3.15 -5.77
C CYS A 33 6.27 -3.44 -5.77
N PHE A 34 5.72 -3.76 -6.95
CA PHE A 34 4.30 -4.09 -7.09
C PHE A 34 3.95 -5.47 -6.49
N TYR A 35 4.80 -6.47 -6.71
CA TYR A 35 4.71 -7.75 -6.03
C TYR A 35 5.54 -7.69 -4.74
N THR A 36 4.89 -7.98 -3.63
CA THR A 36 5.44 -7.83 -2.28
C THR A 36 5.93 -9.15 -1.70
N TRP A 37 5.63 -10.27 -2.36
CA TRP A 37 6.16 -11.58 -2.02
C TRP A 37 6.64 -12.33 -3.27
N SER A 38 7.70 -13.13 -3.14
CA SER A 38 8.17 -14.06 -4.17
C SER A 38 8.69 -15.35 -3.57
N ASN A 39 8.47 -16.48 -4.25
CA ASN A 39 9.07 -17.76 -3.85
C ASN A 39 10.59 -17.86 -4.14
N LYS A 40 11.22 -16.79 -4.65
CA LYS A 40 12.67 -16.69 -4.96
C LYS A 40 13.20 -17.73 -5.95
N ARG A 41 12.32 -18.38 -6.71
CA ARG A 41 12.72 -19.26 -7.81
C ARG A 41 12.91 -18.46 -9.09
N SER A 42 13.48 -19.11 -10.09
CA SER A 42 13.80 -18.48 -11.38
C SER A 42 13.00 -19.14 -12.52
N GLY A 43 12.89 -18.43 -13.64
CA GLY A 43 12.25 -18.95 -14.85
C GLY A 43 10.77 -19.29 -14.64
N MET A 44 10.33 -20.43 -15.20
CA MET A 44 8.93 -20.86 -15.16
C MET A 44 8.43 -21.21 -13.75
N GLU A 45 9.33 -21.43 -12.79
CA GLU A 45 8.96 -21.72 -11.41
C GLU A 45 8.82 -20.47 -10.53
N LEU A 46 9.16 -19.29 -11.05
CA LEU A 46 9.00 -18.03 -10.32
C LEU A 46 7.51 -17.76 -10.08
N ILE A 47 7.16 -17.55 -8.81
CA ILE A 47 5.84 -17.10 -8.39
C ILE A 47 6.04 -15.82 -7.60
N SER A 48 5.32 -14.77 -8.00
CA SER A 48 5.27 -13.50 -7.29
C SER A 48 3.83 -13.10 -7.00
N LYS A 49 3.59 -12.56 -5.81
CA LYS A 49 2.26 -12.19 -5.32
C LYS A 49 2.29 -10.80 -4.72
N LYS A 50 1.18 -10.07 -4.87
CA LYS A 50 0.88 -8.90 -4.04
C LYS A 50 0.12 -9.43 -2.83
N MET A 51 0.84 -9.62 -1.74
CA MET A 51 0.32 -10.25 -0.51
C MET A 51 0.18 -9.24 0.62
N ASP A 52 1.17 -8.37 0.75
CA ASP A 52 1.19 -7.33 1.77
C ASP A 52 0.45 -6.08 1.30
N ARG A 53 -0.34 -5.48 2.20
CA ARG A 53 -1.09 -4.23 2.00
C ARG A 53 -0.86 -3.30 3.19
N VAL A 54 -0.79 -2.00 2.93
CA VAL A 54 -0.77 -0.98 3.99
C VAL A 54 -2.02 -0.13 3.80
N MET A 55 -2.85 -0.11 4.83
CA MET A 55 -4.18 0.51 4.79
C MET A 55 -4.29 1.56 5.89
N GLY A 56 -5.10 2.58 5.66
CA GLY A 56 -5.40 3.64 6.59
C GLY A 56 -6.90 3.90 6.65
N ASN A 57 -7.37 4.51 7.74
CA ASN A 57 -8.75 5.00 7.83
C ASN A 57 -8.84 6.45 7.32
N TRP A 58 -10.06 6.96 7.20
CA TRP A 58 -10.33 8.33 6.76
C TRP A 58 -9.52 9.41 7.51
N LEU A 59 -9.35 9.25 8.84
CA LEU A 59 -8.64 10.22 9.66
C LEU A 59 -7.18 10.38 9.22
N TRP A 60 -6.52 9.29 8.85
CA TRP A 60 -5.14 9.32 8.35
C TRP A 60 -5.03 10.05 7.02
N PHE A 61 -5.97 9.79 6.10
CA PHE A 61 -6.02 10.49 4.82
C PHE A 61 -6.28 11.99 4.97
N GLN A 62 -7.00 12.40 6.01
CA GLN A 62 -7.24 13.81 6.32
C GLN A 62 -6.04 14.50 6.98
N GLN A 63 -5.33 13.81 7.88
CA GLN A 63 -4.32 14.43 8.75
C GLN A 63 -2.89 14.33 8.22
N VAL A 64 -2.58 13.30 7.42
CA VAL A 64 -1.23 13.03 6.94
C VAL A 64 -1.11 13.48 5.49
N SER A 65 -0.37 14.55 5.25
CA SER A 65 -0.09 14.98 3.88
C SER A 65 0.82 14.00 3.17
N HIS A 66 0.60 13.84 1.87
CA HIS A 66 1.40 12.97 1.02
C HIS A 66 1.50 11.52 1.52
N LEU A 67 0.45 11.01 2.20
CA LEU A 67 0.38 9.65 2.71
C LEU A 67 0.62 8.64 1.58
N GLN A 68 1.77 7.98 1.62
CA GLN A 68 2.23 7.03 0.62
C GLN A 68 3.09 5.96 1.30
N VAL A 69 2.91 4.72 0.89
CA VAL A 69 3.78 3.60 1.24
C VAL A 69 4.75 3.32 0.09
N HIS A 70 6.01 3.04 0.42
CA HIS A 70 7.00 2.56 -0.53
C HIS A 70 7.39 1.11 -0.20
N PHE A 71 7.25 0.20 -1.15
CA PHE A 71 7.73 -1.17 -1.04
C PHE A 71 9.14 -1.28 -1.59
N HIS A 72 10.10 -1.54 -0.70
CA HIS A 72 11.52 -1.63 -1.03
C HIS A 72 11.88 -2.99 -1.66
N VAL A 73 13.05 -3.06 -2.27
CA VAL A 73 13.61 -4.32 -2.79
C VAL A 73 13.78 -5.31 -1.64
N PRO A 74 13.32 -6.57 -1.77
CA PRO A 74 13.21 -7.51 -0.66
C PRO A 74 14.54 -8.04 -0.10
N GLY A 75 15.67 -7.78 -0.77
CA GLY A 75 16.97 -8.34 -0.38
C GLY A 75 16.91 -9.87 -0.30
N ILE A 76 17.33 -10.43 0.85
CA ILE A 76 17.31 -11.87 1.13
C ILE A 76 15.94 -12.40 1.58
N SER A 77 15.03 -11.52 2.00
CA SER A 77 13.67 -11.90 2.41
C SER A 77 12.84 -12.30 1.19
N ASP A 78 11.90 -13.23 1.35
CA ASP A 78 10.87 -13.50 0.36
C ASP A 78 9.80 -12.39 0.28
N HIS A 79 9.76 -11.50 1.28
CA HIS A 79 8.91 -10.31 1.35
C HIS A 79 9.64 -8.99 1.07
N SER A 80 8.94 -8.06 0.41
CA SER A 80 9.34 -6.67 0.20
C SER A 80 8.96 -5.80 1.41
N PRO A 81 9.91 -5.16 2.10
CA PRO A 81 9.62 -4.28 3.22
C PRO A 81 8.77 -3.08 2.80
N ALA A 82 7.75 -2.76 3.60
CA ALA A 82 6.93 -1.56 3.43
C ALA A 82 7.42 -0.43 4.34
N GLY A 83 7.69 0.74 3.76
CA GLY A 83 8.04 1.96 4.48
C GLY A 83 6.99 3.05 4.29
N ILE A 84 6.59 3.70 5.38
CA ILE A 84 5.69 4.85 5.35
C ILE A 84 6.35 6.04 6.04
N GLN A 85 6.23 7.22 5.45
CA GLN A 85 6.69 8.46 6.07
C GLN A 85 5.48 9.27 6.50
N LEU A 86 5.33 9.44 7.81
CA LEU A 86 4.22 10.19 8.40
C LEU A 86 4.66 11.63 8.63
N HIS A 87 4.17 12.54 7.78
CA HIS A 87 4.32 13.97 7.97
C HIS A 87 3.04 14.53 8.58
N SER A 88 2.97 14.56 9.91
CA SER A 88 1.86 15.22 10.60
C SER A 88 1.99 16.73 10.39
N HIS A 89 0.94 17.38 9.87
CA HIS A 89 0.87 18.83 9.97
C HIS A 89 0.81 19.21 11.45
N PRO A 90 1.66 20.16 11.93
CA PRO A 90 1.31 20.85 13.15
C PRO A 90 -0.05 21.53 12.90
N PRO A 91 -1.02 21.44 13.83
CA PRO A 91 -2.28 22.15 13.68
C PRO A 91 -1.97 23.65 13.61
N GLY A 92 -2.13 24.28 12.42
CA GLY A 92 -2.13 25.74 12.32
C GLY A 92 -1.45 26.44 11.14
N LEU A 93 -0.70 25.79 10.25
CA LEU A 93 -0.07 26.51 9.12
C LEU A 93 -0.91 26.41 7.84
N GLY A 94 -2.09 27.03 7.87
CA GLY A 94 -2.82 27.36 6.67
C GLY A 94 -1.92 28.19 5.75
N LYS A 95 -1.47 27.60 4.63
CA LYS A 95 -0.78 28.38 3.60
C LYS A 95 -1.81 29.37 3.05
N SER A 96 -1.66 30.64 3.39
CA SER A 96 -2.40 31.71 2.71
C SER A 96 -2.01 31.65 1.24
N PHE A 97 -2.93 31.26 0.37
CA PHE A 97 -2.79 31.56 -1.04
C PHE A 97 -2.90 33.09 -1.18
N LYS A 98 -2.03 33.69 -1.97
CA LYS A 98 -2.15 35.08 -2.40
C LYS A 98 -2.37 35.06 -3.90
N PHE A 99 -3.47 35.65 -4.36
CA PHE A 99 -3.64 35.94 -5.77
C PHE A 99 -2.77 37.14 -6.13
N LEU A 100 -1.98 37.02 -7.20
CA LEU A 100 -1.33 38.15 -7.81
C LEU A 100 -2.38 38.86 -8.67
N ASN A 101 -2.91 39.99 -8.20
CA ASN A 101 -3.62 40.91 -9.09
C ASN A 101 -2.56 41.62 -9.94
N ILE A 102 -2.60 41.35 -11.25
CA ILE A 102 -1.89 42.12 -12.28
C ILE A 102 -2.73 43.35 -12.61
#